data_AF-A0A383BY56-F1
#
_entry.id   AF-A0A383BY56-F1
#
_cell.length_a   1.000
_cell.length_b   1.000
_cell.length_c   1.000
_cell.angle_alpha   90.00
_cell.angle_beta   90.00
_cell.angle_gamma   90.00
#
_symmetry.space_group_name_H-M   'P 1'
#
loop_
_entity.id
_entity.type
_entity.pdbx_description
1 polymer ?
#
loop_
_entity_poly.entity_id
_entity_poly.type
_entity_poly.pdbx_seq_one_letter_code
_entity_poly.pdbx_strand_id
1 'polypeptide(L)'
;MGLPGAGKTTLANELGPLLKAKRVNADEVRKSANDWDFSEEGRKRQSKRMSKLALNLKNEGNYVIADFICPTPEARNLFPADYIIWVDTIKEGR
;
A
#
# COMPACT_ATOMS: atom_id res chain seq x y z
N MET A 1 6.67 -1.67 1.32
CA MET A 1 6.38 -2.24 2.67
C MET A 1 7.57 -2.00 3.58
N GLY A 2 7.45 -2.21 4.90
CA GLY A 2 8.52 -1.93 5.88
C GLY A 2 8.01 -1.26 7.15
N LEU A 3 8.86 -1.17 8.18
CA LEU A 3 8.51 -0.65 9.51
C LEU A 3 8.06 0.83 9.48
N PRO A 4 7.16 1.28 10.37
CA PRO A 4 6.85 2.70 10.55
C PRO A 4 8.13 3.52 10.73
N GLY A 5 8.28 4.62 9.99
CA GLY A 5 9.51 5.43 10.01
C GLY A 5 10.60 5.03 8.99
N ALA A 6 10.50 3.89 8.30
CA ALA A 6 11.52 3.42 7.35
C ALA A 6 11.67 4.26 6.05
N GLY A 7 10.93 5.37 5.90
CA GLY A 7 11.01 6.20 4.69
C GLY A 7 10.16 5.73 3.49
N LYS A 8 9.21 4.81 3.70
CA LYS A 8 8.29 4.32 2.65
C LYS A 8 7.54 5.45 1.93
N THR A 9 7.01 6.40 2.70
CA THR A 9 6.25 7.55 2.18
C THR A 9 7.14 8.42 1.31
N THR A 10 8.38 8.67 1.73
CA THR A 10 9.38 9.41 0.96
C THR A 10 9.66 8.71 -0.36
N LEU A 11 9.95 7.40 -0.33
CA LEU A 11 10.19 6.62 -1.54
C LEU A 11 8.99 6.67 -2.50
N ALA A 12 7.77 6.54 -1.99
CA ALA A 12 6.55 6.62 -2.81
C ALA A 12 6.36 8.02 -3.43
N ASN A 13 6.67 9.08 -2.69
CA ASN A 13 6.59 10.47 -3.16
C ASN A 13 7.58 10.74 -4.29
N GLU A 14 8.83 10.26 -4.18
CA GLU A 14 9.85 10.47 -5.21
C GLU A 14 9.58 9.61 -6.46
N LEU A 15 9.12 8.36 -6.30
CA LEU A 15 8.83 7.48 -7.43
C LEU A 15 7.59 7.92 -8.23
N GLY A 16 6.60 8.55 -7.57
CA GLY A 16 5.35 8.96 -8.20
C GLY A 16 5.56 9.81 -9.47
N PRO A 17 6.25 10.96 -9.38
CA PRO A 17 6.55 11.81 -10.53
C PRO A 17 7.42 11.12 -11.60
N LEU A 18 8.45 10.37 -11.17
CA LEU A 18 9.39 9.70 -12.07
C LEU A 18 8.68 8.68 -12.97
N LEU A 19 7.73 7.94 -12.41
CA LEU A 19 6.96 6.92 -13.11
C LEU A 19 5.64 7.46 -13.69
N LYS A 20 5.29 8.73 -13.43
CA LYS A 20 3.96 9.30 -13.68
C LYS A 20 2.85 8.39 -13.10
N ALA A 21 3.10 7.82 -11.93
CA ALA A 21 2.24 6.83 -11.31
C ALA A 21 1.10 7.47 -10.50
N LYS A 22 -0.04 6.78 -10.45
CA LYS A 22 -1.13 7.07 -9.51
C LYS A 22 -0.81 6.45 -8.16
N ARG A 23 -1.20 7.12 -7.08
CA ARG A 23 -0.99 6.63 -5.72
C ARG A 23 -2.28 6.09 -5.12
N VAL A 24 -2.18 4.98 -4.42
CA VAL A 24 -3.25 4.43 -3.57
C VAL A 24 -2.76 4.43 -2.12
N ASN A 25 -3.19 5.44 -1.36
CA ASN A 25 -2.78 5.61 0.03
C ASN A 25 -3.70 4.88 1.01
N ALA A 26 -3.11 4.22 2.00
CA ALA A 26 -3.86 3.41 2.95
C ALA A 26 -4.85 4.20 3.80
N ASP A 27 -4.46 5.39 4.28
CA ASP A 27 -5.27 6.17 5.21
C ASP A 27 -6.39 6.91 4.49
N GLU A 28 -6.15 7.36 3.25
CA GLU A 28 -7.20 7.86 2.37
C GLU A 28 -8.27 6.80 2.13
N VAL A 29 -7.88 5.56 1.83
CA VAL A 29 -8.82 4.45 1.62
C VAL A 29 -9.60 4.13 2.91
N ARG A 30 -8.95 4.15 4.09
CA ARG A 30 -9.66 3.97 5.38
C ARG A 30 -10.69 5.07 5.61
N LYS A 31 -10.31 6.32 5.35
CA LYS A 31 -11.18 7.48 5.49
C LYS A 31 -12.38 7.39 4.56
N SER A 32 -12.17 7.05 3.28
CA SER A 32 -13.24 6.86 2.30
C SER A 32 -14.18 5.71 2.66
N ALA A 33 -13.66 4.63 3.27
CA ALA A 33 -14.47 3.50 3.71
C ALA A 33 -15.09 3.67 5.10
N ASN A 34 -14.69 4.72 5.84
CA ASN A 34 -14.97 4.91 7.27
C ASN A 34 -14.70 3.64 8.10
N ASP A 35 -13.61 2.93 7.80
CA ASP A 35 -13.26 1.63 8.40
C ASP A 35 -11.86 1.72 9.02
N TRP A 36 -11.85 1.78 10.35
CA TRP A 36 -10.65 1.85 11.20
C TRP A 36 -10.42 0.54 11.97
N ASP A 37 -10.91 -0.58 11.43
CA ASP A 37 -10.68 -1.90 12.00
C ASP A 37 -9.27 -2.38 11.69
N PHE A 38 -8.44 -2.48 12.74
CA PHE A 38 -7.05 -2.95 12.67
C PHE A 38 -6.89 -4.42 13.07
N SER A 39 -7.99 -5.15 13.31
CA SER A 39 -8.00 -6.61 13.47
C SER A 39 -7.45 -7.31 12.22
N GLU A 40 -7.22 -8.63 12.32
CA GLU A 40 -6.76 -9.40 11.17
C GLU A 40 -7.78 -9.36 10.01
N GLU A 41 -9.07 -9.48 10.32
CA GLU A 41 -10.18 -9.36 9.38
C GLU A 41 -10.23 -7.96 8.77
N GLY A 42 -10.09 -6.92 9.60
CA GLY A 42 -10.01 -5.52 9.15
C GLY A 42 -8.86 -5.29 8.18
N ARG A 43 -7.67 -5.81 8.49
CA ARG A 43 -6.50 -5.76 7.60
C ARG A 43 -6.71 -6.51 6.28
N LYS A 44 -7.35 -7.68 6.31
CA LYS A 44 -7.74 -8.44 5.10
C LYS A 44 -8.72 -7.63 4.24
N ARG A 45 -9.75 -7.03 4.83
CA ARG A 45 -10.71 -6.16 4.11
C ARG A 45 -10.01 -4.95 3.49
N GLN A 46 -9.15 -4.29 4.26
CA GLN A 46 -8.39 -3.14 3.77
C GLN A 46 -7.46 -3.51 2.60
N SER A 47 -6.72 -4.62 2.71
CA SER A 47 -5.86 -5.10 1.62
C SER A 47 -6.67 -5.35 0.34
N LYS A 48 -7.84 -5.98 0.45
CA LYS A 48 -8.75 -6.20 -0.70
C LYS A 48 -9.22 -4.89 -1.34
N ARG A 49 -9.60 -3.87 -0.54
CA ARG A 49 -10.01 -2.55 -1.06
C ARG A 49 -8.88 -1.88 -1.82
N MET A 50 -7.68 -1.86 -1.23
CA MET A 50 -6.50 -1.28 -1.87
C MET A 50 -6.13 -2.01 -3.15
N SER A 51 -6.15 -3.35 -3.13
CA SER A 51 -5.90 -4.21 -4.29
C SER A 51 -6.87 -3.91 -5.43
N LYS A 52 -8.18 -3.83 -5.12
CA LYS A 52 -9.21 -3.49 -6.10
C LYS A 52 -8.99 -2.10 -6.73
N LEU A 53 -8.70 -1.09 -5.91
CA LEU A 53 -8.44 0.27 -6.40
C LEU A 53 -7.19 0.32 -7.29
N ALA A 54 -6.11 -0.35 -6.88
CA ALA A 54 -4.88 -0.40 -7.65
C ALA A 54 -5.06 -1.13 -8.98
N LEU A 55 -5.78 -2.26 -8.99
CA LEU A 55 -6.08 -3.01 -10.22
C LEU A 55 -6.94 -2.21 -11.19
N ASN A 56 -7.93 -1.47 -10.71
CA ASN A 56 -8.75 -0.61 -11.56
C ASN A 56 -7.88 0.47 -12.25
N LEU A 57 -7.06 1.18 -11.47
CA LEU A 57 -6.15 2.20 -12.01
C LEU A 57 -5.13 1.61 -12.99
N LYS A 58 -4.62 0.40 -12.72
CA LYS A 58 -3.73 -0.33 -13.63
C LYS A 58 -4.44 -0.69 -14.93
N ASN A 59 -5.68 -1.17 -14.88
CA ASN A 59 -6.47 -1.52 -16.07
C ASN A 59 -6.81 -0.30 -16.93
N GLU A 60 -6.85 0.89 -16.34
CA GLU A 60 -6.95 2.17 -17.05
C GLU A 60 -5.62 2.61 -17.71
N GLY A 61 -4.56 1.82 -17.58
CA GLY A 61 -3.25 2.06 -18.20
C GLY A 61 -2.27 2.86 -17.33
N ASN A 62 -2.55 3.03 -16.04
CA ASN A 62 -1.66 3.76 -15.14
C ASN A 62 -0.61 2.84 -14.49
N TYR A 63 0.59 3.37 -14.26
CA TYR A 63 1.45 2.84 -13.21
C TYR A 63 0.85 3.18 -11.85
N VAL A 64 0.92 2.26 -10.89
CA VAL A 64 0.30 2.44 -9.58
C VAL A 64 1.29 2.15 -8.47
N ILE A 65 1.40 3.09 -7.52
CA ILE A 65 2.16 2.91 -6.27
C ILE A 65 1.15 2.79 -5.14
N ALA A 66 1.10 1.63 -4.50
CA ALA A 66 0.30 1.41 -3.29
C ALA A 66 1.19 1.47 -2.05
N ASP A 67 1.06 2.53 -1.25
CA ASP A 67 1.81 2.69 0.00
C ASP A 67 0.97 2.23 1.18
N PHE A 68 1.03 0.93 1.49
CA PHE A 68 0.43 0.41 2.71
C PHE A 68 1.30 -0.58 3.45
N ILE A 69 1.02 -0.65 4.75
CA ILE A 69 1.60 -1.58 5.68
C ILE A 69 0.76 -2.84 5.54
N CYS A 70 1.26 -3.79 4.76
CA CYS A 70 0.70 -5.13 4.63
C CYS A 70 1.61 -6.10 5.41
N PRO A 71 1.47 -6.20 6.74
CA PRO A 71 2.47 -6.84 7.57
C PRO A 71 2.40 -8.37 7.50
N THR A 72 1.22 -8.95 7.21
CA THR A 72 1.05 -10.40 7.21
C THR A 72 1.23 -10.99 5.79
N PRO A 73 1.82 -12.19 5.67
CA PRO A 73 1.92 -12.90 4.38
C PRO A 73 0.57 -13.05 3.66
N GLU A 74 -0.50 -13.35 4.40
CA GLU A 74 -1.83 -13.57 3.85
C GLU A 74 -2.37 -12.30 3.21
N ALA A 75 -2.25 -11.16 3.89
CA ALA A 75 -2.72 -9.88 3.35
C ALA A 75 -1.89 -9.45 2.13
N ARG A 76 -0.61 -9.83 2.05
CA ARG A 76 0.25 -9.58 0.87
C ARG A 76 -0.18 -10.42 -0.31
N ASN A 77 -0.50 -11.69 -0.10
CA ASN A 77 -0.99 -12.57 -1.17
C ASN A 77 -2.33 -12.10 -1.77
N LEU A 78 -3.11 -11.32 -1.03
CA LEU A 78 -4.33 -10.68 -1.54
C LEU A 78 -4.07 -9.48 -2.47
N PHE A 79 -2.82 -9.00 -2.55
CA PHE A 79 -2.42 -7.86 -3.36
C PHE A 79 -1.44 -8.32 -4.46
N PRO A 80 -1.90 -8.55 -5.70
CA PRO A 80 -1.08 -9.07 -6.78
C PRO A 80 -0.20 -7.97 -7.39
N ALA A 81 0.78 -7.49 -6.63
CA ALA A 81 1.73 -6.49 -7.11
C ALA A 81 2.71 -7.10 -8.13
N ASP A 82 3.00 -6.36 -9.20
CA ASP A 82 4.05 -6.75 -10.16
C ASP A 82 5.45 -6.70 -9.52
N TYR A 83 5.65 -5.73 -8.62
CA TYR A 83 6.89 -5.54 -7.88
C TYR A 83 6.60 -5.26 -6.40
N ILE A 84 7.38 -5.88 -5.52
CA ILE A 84 7.32 -5.65 -4.08
C ILE A 84 8.62 -5.00 -3.65
N ILE A 85 8.53 -3.77 -3.13
CA ILE A 85 9.67 -3.08 -2.52
C ILE A 85 9.55 -3.17 -1.00
N TRP A 86 10.52 -3.82 -0.37
CA TRP A 86 10.66 -3.86 1.08
C TRP A 86 11.70 -2.83 1.53
N VAL A 87 11.26 -1.85 2.31
CA VAL A 87 12.08 -0.75 2.80
C VAL A 87 12.53 -1.08 4.22
N ASP A 88 13.74 -1.59 4.35
CA ASP A 88 14.33 -2.10 5.60
C ASP A 88 15.48 -1.22 6.10
N THR A 89 15.24 0.09 6.13
CA THR A 89 16.26 1.08 6.48
C THR A 89 16.49 1.22 7.98
N ILE A 90 15.63 0.60 8.80
CA ILE A 90 15.64 0.70 10.27
C ILE A 90 15.43 -0.68 10.90
N LYS A 91 16.02 -0.90 12.07
CA LYS A 91 15.88 -2.17 12.81
C LYS A 91 14.61 -2.22 13.65
N GLU A 92 14.13 -1.07 14.12
CA GLU A 92 12.94 -0.94 14.96
C GLU A 92 12.07 0.22 14.48
N GLY A 93 10.76 0.03 14.50
CA GLY A 93 9.78 1.05 14.12
C GLY A 93 9.49 2.00 15.28
N ARG A 94 8.93 3.17 14.95
CA ARG A 94 8.35 4.08 15.95
C ARG A 94 7.07 3.53 16.57
#